data_AF-A0AA87W2H9-F1
#
_entry.id   AF-A0AA87W2H9-F1
#
_cell.length_a   1.000
_cell.length_b   1.000
_cell.length_c   1.000
_cell.angle_alpha   90.00
_cell.angle_beta   90.00
_cell.angle_gamma   90.00
#
_symmetry.space_group_name_H-M   'P 1'
#
loop_
_entity.id
_entity.type
_entity.pdbx_description
1 polymer ?
#
loop_
_entity_poly.entity_id
_entity_poly.type
_entity_poly.pdbx_seq_one_letter_code
_entity_poly.pdbx_strand_id
1 'polypeptide(L)'
;METEPSDRTIVLHLLRGAVPERADEISGLWSQYGHGVEVAPSTKGVTMKADDKRIQFDTKTIDFFWLLGFSAWRAIEVYSPALLVATWTGMPLDQALKIDAERGQYEFDYKQRVSTAQSLIAAEQTAQISWPADIPEPTADRDSLGDVQHKTMFDLVAFALAFALLHEFRHVMYCADKSAPSTLPEEEIGCDNWAREFMTSGLAAYAKEHRTTTLKSSRSARWE
;
A
#
# COMPACT_ATOMS: atom_id res chain seq x y z
N MET A 1 -19.51 -5.47 -23.44
CA MET A 1 -19.30 -6.61 -22.52
C MET A 1 -17.83 -6.53 -22.14
N GLU A 2 -17.51 -5.72 -21.14
CA GLU A 2 -16.16 -5.65 -20.60
C GLU A 2 -15.93 -7.00 -19.92
N THR A 3 -15.00 -7.77 -20.46
CA THR A 3 -14.55 -8.99 -19.82
C THR A 3 -13.85 -8.57 -18.54
N GLU A 4 -14.45 -8.89 -17.39
CA GLU A 4 -13.79 -8.77 -16.09
C GLU A 4 -12.35 -9.28 -16.21
N PRO A 5 -11.33 -8.44 -15.93
CA PRO A 5 -9.95 -8.89 -15.95
C PRO A 5 -9.85 -10.12 -15.05
N SER A 6 -9.14 -11.17 -15.49
CA SER A 6 -8.87 -12.28 -14.58
C SER A 6 -8.20 -11.75 -13.33
N ASP A 7 -8.43 -12.34 -12.16
CA ASP A 7 -7.88 -11.79 -10.90
C ASP A 7 -6.33 -11.71 -10.91
N ARG A 8 -5.67 -12.55 -11.72
CA ARG A 8 -4.22 -12.46 -12.00
C ARG A 8 -3.83 -11.18 -12.74
N THR A 9 -4.71 -10.69 -13.60
CA THR A 9 -4.56 -9.41 -14.30
C THR A 9 -4.64 -8.24 -13.30
N ILE A 10 -5.44 -8.35 -12.23
CA ILE A 10 -5.53 -7.32 -11.18
C ILE A 10 -4.18 -7.14 -10.46
N VAL A 11 -3.55 -8.24 -10.04
CA VAL A 11 -2.24 -8.20 -9.37
C VAL A 11 -1.17 -7.57 -10.28
N LEU A 12 -1.12 -7.99 -11.55
CA LEU A 12 -0.17 -7.40 -12.49
C LEU A 12 -0.45 -5.92 -12.74
N HIS A 13 -1.71 -5.50 -12.86
CA HIS A 13 -2.06 -4.09 -13.01
C HIS A 13 -1.64 -3.26 -11.80
N LEU A 14 -1.85 -3.77 -10.59
CA LEU A 14 -1.42 -3.13 -9.37
C LEU A 14 0.10 -2.96 -9.35
N LEU A 15 0.86 -4.03 -9.63
CA LEU A 15 2.31 -3.98 -9.67
C LEU A 15 2.81 -2.98 -10.72
N ARG A 16 2.28 -3.03 -11.95
CA ARG A 16 2.63 -2.08 -13.02
C ARG A 16 2.29 -0.63 -12.66
N GLY A 17 1.21 -0.40 -11.92
CA GLY A 17 0.82 0.93 -11.44
C GLY A 17 1.72 1.46 -10.34
N ALA A 18 2.24 0.58 -9.46
CA ALA A 18 3.13 0.96 -8.37
C ALA A 18 4.58 1.20 -8.81
N VAL A 19 5.03 0.53 -9.87
CA VAL A 19 6.38 0.69 -10.45
C VAL A 19 6.32 1.01 -11.95
N PRO A 20 5.69 2.13 -12.35
CA PRO A 20 5.46 2.45 -13.76
C PRO A 20 6.75 2.49 -14.59
N GLU A 21 7.87 2.87 -13.98
CA GLU A 21 9.20 2.93 -14.60
C GLU A 21 9.83 1.56 -14.85
N ARG A 22 9.28 0.50 -14.25
CA ARG A 22 9.68 -0.90 -14.46
C ARG A 22 8.50 -1.77 -14.90
N ALA A 23 7.45 -1.16 -15.44
CA ALA A 23 6.24 -1.86 -15.85
C ALA A 23 6.52 -3.00 -16.85
N ASP A 24 7.44 -2.79 -17.79
CA ASP A 24 7.82 -3.81 -18.78
C ASP A 24 8.65 -4.92 -18.14
N GLU A 25 9.55 -4.59 -17.22
CA GLU A 25 10.36 -5.57 -16.51
C GLU A 25 9.50 -6.48 -15.63
N ILE A 26 8.59 -5.92 -14.83
CA ILE A 26 7.68 -6.74 -14.01
C ILE A 26 6.75 -7.58 -14.88
N SER A 27 6.37 -7.10 -16.08
CA SER A 27 5.57 -7.89 -17.02
C SER A 27 6.36 -9.05 -17.63
N GLY A 28 7.65 -8.86 -17.89
CA GLY A 28 8.56 -9.93 -18.29
C GLY A 28 8.69 -10.99 -17.21
N LEU A 29 8.97 -10.58 -15.98
CA LEU A 29 9.03 -11.49 -14.83
C LEU A 29 7.70 -12.20 -14.59
N TRP A 30 6.57 -11.48 -14.71
CA TRP A 30 5.24 -12.06 -14.58
C TRP A 30 4.94 -13.12 -15.64
N SER A 31 5.42 -12.93 -16.87
CA SER A 31 5.28 -13.93 -17.93
C SER A 31 6.06 -15.21 -17.61
N GLN A 32 7.19 -15.09 -16.91
CA GLN A 32 8.04 -16.21 -16.53
C GLN A 32 7.53 -16.93 -15.27
N TYR A 33 7.24 -16.19 -14.19
CA TYR A 33 6.98 -16.74 -12.86
C TYR A 33 5.52 -16.58 -12.41
N GLY A 34 4.74 -15.71 -13.05
CA GLY A 34 3.39 -15.34 -12.62
C GLY A 34 2.37 -16.48 -12.70
N HIS A 35 2.71 -17.63 -13.31
CA HIS A 35 1.90 -18.86 -13.26
C HIS A 35 1.74 -19.39 -11.83
N GLY A 36 2.64 -19.02 -10.92
CA GLY A 36 2.50 -19.28 -9.50
C GLY A 36 1.47 -18.39 -8.79
N VAL A 37 0.88 -17.36 -9.40
CA VAL A 37 -0.05 -16.50 -8.65
C VAL A 37 -1.48 -17.03 -8.73
N GLU A 38 -2.06 -17.33 -7.57
CA GLU A 38 -3.43 -17.81 -7.36
C GLU A 38 -4.21 -16.80 -6.48
N VAL A 39 -5.41 -16.47 -6.93
CA VAL A 39 -6.35 -15.67 -6.13
C VAL A 39 -7.30 -16.62 -5.41
N ALA A 40 -7.11 -16.74 -4.11
CA ALA A 40 -7.85 -17.65 -3.26
C ALA A 40 -9.18 -17.03 -2.81
N PRO A 41 -10.21 -17.86 -2.53
CA PRO A 41 -11.41 -17.37 -1.87
C PRO A 41 -11.09 -16.79 -0.48
N SER A 42 -11.65 -15.63 -0.17
CA SER A 42 -11.54 -15.01 1.15
C SER A 42 -12.09 -15.93 2.25
N THR A 43 -11.40 -15.96 3.38
CA THR A 43 -11.74 -16.73 4.59
C THR A 43 -11.35 -15.94 5.83
N LYS A 44 -11.52 -16.51 7.04
CA LYS A 44 -11.02 -15.87 8.28
C LYS A 44 -9.51 -15.65 8.21
N GLY A 45 -9.06 -14.51 8.71
CA GLY A 45 -7.69 -14.04 8.55
C GLY A 45 -7.50 -13.16 7.31
N VAL A 46 -6.27 -12.92 6.93
CA VAL A 46 -5.89 -12.34 5.64
C VAL A 46 -4.95 -13.31 4.94
N THR A 47 -5.04 -13.41 3.62
CA THR A 47 -4.19 -14.31 2.83
C THR A 47 -3.22 -13.51 1.98
N MET A 48 -1.94 -13.64 2.30
CA MET A 48 -0.79 -13.23 1.49
C MET A 48 0.35 -14.18 1.90
N LYS A 49 0.64 -15.17 1.06
CA LYS A 49 1.73 -16.13 1.33
C LYS A 49 2.21 -16.80 0.06
N ALA A 50 3.50 -17.06 -0.02
CA ALA A 50 4.09 -17.97 -0.99
C ALA A 50 4.32 -19.37 -0.39
N ASP A 51 4.14 -20.40 -1.22
CA ASP A 51 4.70 -21.74 -1.01
C ASP A 51 5.74 -22.04 -2.11
N ASP A 52 6.22 -23.28 -2.15
CA ASP A 52 7.25 -23.72 -3.11
C ASP A 52 6.81 -23.61 -4.60
N LYS A 53 5.54 -23.31 -4.87
CA LYS A 53 5.00 -23.32 -6.24
C LYS A 53 4.14 -22.11 -6.57
N ARG A 54 3.61 -21.41 -5.56
CA ARG A 54 2.61 -20.37 -5.78
C ARG A 54 2.58 -19.29 -4.72
N ILE A 55 2.09 -18.12 -5.11
CA ILE A 55 1.55 -17.09 -4.23
C ILE A 55 0.05 -17.30 -4.12
N GLN A 56 -0.46 -17.33 -2.91
CA GLN A 56 -1.89 -17.22 -2.64
C GLN A 56 -2.18 -15.86 -2.04
N PHE A 57 -3.12 -15.15 -2.65
CA PHE A 57 -3.65 -13.89 -2.13
C PHE A 57 -5.18 -13.92 -2.20
N ASP A 58 -5.87 -13.30 -1.24
CA ASP A 58 -7.32 -13.09 -1.33
C ASP A 58 -7.66 -11.60 -1.48
N THR A 59 -8.79 -11.29 -2.10
CA THR A 59 -9.20 -9.90 -2.34
C THR A 59 -9.50 -9.15 -1.05
N LYS A 60 -9.88 -9.85 0.03
CA LYS A 60 -10.09 -9.26 1.35
C LYS A 60 -8.81 -8.68 1.94
N THR A 61 -7.64 -9.21 1.58
CA THR A 61 -6.35 -8.63 1.95
C THR A 61 -6.20 -7.21 1.39
N ILE A 62 -6.74 -6.90 0.21
CA ILE A 62 -6.76 -5.53 -0.34
C ILE A 62 -7.56 -4.61 0.56
N ASP A 63 -8.77 -5.03 0.95
CA ASP A 63 -9.65 -4.27 1.84
C ASP A 63 -9.00 -4.06 3.21
N PHE A 64 -8.24 -5.04 3.70
CA PHE A 64 -7.48 -4.92 4.94
C PHE A 64 -6.36 -3.88 4.83
N PHE A 65 -5.54 -3.94 3.77
CA PHE A 65 -4.50 -2.93 3.51
C PHE A 65 -5.10 -1.53 3.38
N TRP A 66 -6.27 -1.44 2.74
CA TRP A 66 -7.01 -0.19 2.59
C TRP A 66 -7.45 0.38 3.93
N LEU A 67 -8.17 -0.39 4.75
CA LEU A 67 -8.58 0.04 6.09
C LEU A 67 -7.38 0.43 6.95
N LEU A 68 -6.29 -0.35 6.90
CA LEU A 68 -5.09 -0.06 7.68
C LEU A 68 -4.40 1.22 7.23
N GLY A 69 -4.25 1.46 5.92
CA GLY A 69 -3.65 2.68 5.39
C GLY A 69 -4.43 3.95 5.75
N PHE A 70 -5.75 3.92 5.57
CA PHE A 70 -6.63 5.03 5.97
C PHE A 70 -6.68 5.23 7.50
N SER A 71 -6.51 4.16 8.28
CA SER A 71 -6.35 4.24 9.74
C SER A 71 -5.01 4.84 10.14
N ALA A 72 -3.91 4.44 9.47
CA ALA A 72 -2.57 4.93 9.74
C ALA A 72 -2.45 6.43 9.45
N TRP A 73 -3.12 6.93 8.41
CA TRP A 73 -3.21 8.37 8.16
C TRP A 73 -3.82 9.12 9.33
N ARG A 74 -4.92 8.61 9.89
CA ARG A 74 -5.57 9.21 11.05
C ARG A 74 -4.64 9.20 12.26
N ALA A 75 -3.82 8.16 12.43
CA ALA A 75 -2.80 8.14 13.49
C ALA A 75 -1.77 9.27 13.30
N ILE A 76 -1.34 9.54 12.08
CA ILE A 76 -0.43 10.67 11.78
C ILE A 76 -1.10 12.00 12.17
N GLU A 77 -2.38 12.20 11.82
CA GLU A 77 -3.13 13.39 12.21
C GLU A 77 -3.24 13.55 13.74
N VAL A 78 -3.45 12.44 14.46
CA VAL A 78 -3.56 12.43 15.92
C VAL A 78 -2.25 12.79 16.62
N TYR A 79 -1.11 12.25 16.15
CA TYR A 79 0.14 12.28 16.91
C TYR A 79 1.22 13.22 16.33
N SER A 80 1.22 13.49 15.03
CA SER A 80 2.23 14.36 14.40
C SER A 80 2.24 15.80 14.92
N PRO A 81 1.10 16.46 15.25
CA PRO A 81 1.14 17.82 15.77
C PRO A 81 1.90 17.90 17.10
N ALA A 82 1.65 16.94 18.00
CA ALA A 82 2.34 16.87 19.29
C ALA A 82 3.85 16.60 19.13
N LEU A 83 4.24 15.75 18.17
CA LEU A 83 5.64 15.49 17.85
C LEU A 83 6.35 16.76 17.34
N LEU A 84 5.70 17.53 16.48
CA LEU A 84 6.26 18.79 15.96
C LEU A 84 6.42 19.82 17.08
N VAL A 85 5.40 19.99 17.92
CA VAL A 85 5.47 20.91 19.06
C VAL A 85 6.58 20.51 20.03
N ALA A 86 6.66 19.24 20.41
CA ALA A 86 7.72 18.74 21.29
C ALA A 86 9.12 19.01 20.69
N THR A 87 9.30 18.74 19.40
CA THR A 87 10.57 18.93 18.70
C THR A 87 10.98 20.39 18.61
N TRP A 88 10.06 21.29 18.27
CA TRP A 88 10.38 22.71 18.08
C TRP A 88 10.51 23.51 19.37
N THR A 89 9.81 23.09 20.43
CA THR A 89 9.80 23.82 21.70
C THR A 89 10.71 23.19 22.76
N GLY A 90 11.19 21.97 22.54
CA GLY A 90 11.87 21.17 23.57
C GLY A 90 10.94 20.69 24.68
N MET A 91 9.62 20.84 24.52
CA MET A 91 8.63 20.39 25.49
C MET A 91 8.57 18.85 25.55
N PRO A 92 8.42 18.25 26.74
CA PRO A 92 8.12 16.82 26.86
C PRO A 92 6.88 16.40 26.05
N LEU A 93 6.96 15.25 25.37
CA LEU A 93 5.89 14.77 24.48
C LEU A 93 4.54 14.59 25.21
N ASP A 94 4.56 14.13 26.46
CA ASP A 94 3.35 13.95 27.27
C ASP A 94 2.63 15.27 27.59
N GLN A 95 3.35 16.39 27.60
CA GLN A 95 2.79 17.73 27.72
C GLN A 95 2.28 18.22 26.37
N ALA A 96 3.04 18.01 25.30
CA ALA A 96 2.64 18.39 23.95
C ALA A 96 1.33 17.70 23.51
N LEU A 97 1.15 16.43 23.88
CA LEU A 97 -0.08 15.66 23.64
C LEU A 97 -1.32 16.22 24.34
N LYS A 98 -1.16 17.09 25.35
CA LYS A 98 -2.28 17.69 26.10
C LYS A 98 -2.67 19.08 25.57
N ILE A 99 -1.91 19.63 24.63
CA ILE A 99 -2.17 20.96 24.07
C ILE A 99 -3.46 20.97 23.24
N ASP A 100 -3.62 19.95 22.41
CA ASP A 100 -4.81 19.79 21.59
C ASP A 100 -5.93 19.13 22.41
N ALA A 101 -6.93 19.94 22.76
CA ALA A 101 -8.10 19.49 23.51
C ALA A 101 -9.00 18.54 22.69
N GLU A 102 -8.96 18.61 21.37
CA GLU A 102 -9.78 17.76 20.49
C GLU A 102 -9.11 16.41 20.20
N ARG A 103 -7.80 16.27 20.45
CA ARG A 103 -7.01 15.04 20.19
C ARG A 103 -7.70 13.76 20.67
N GLY A 104 -8.40 13.81 21.80
CA GLY A 104 -9.14 12.67 22.34
C GLY A 104 -10.18 12.10 21.37
N GLN A 105 -10.91 12.97 20.65
CA GLN A 105 -11.87 12.54 19.62
C GLN A 105 -11.15 11.93 18.41
N TYR A 106 -10.09 12.58 17.92
CA TYR A 106 -9.29 12.04 16.82
C TYR A 106 -8.71 10.66 17.16
N GLU A 107 -8.24 10.47 18.40
CA GLU A 107 -7.70 9.20 18.88
C GLU A 107 -8.80 8.12 19.00
N PHE A 108 -10.01 8.51 19.40
CA PHE A 108 -11.17 7.62 19.40
C PHE A 108 -11.52 7.16 17.97
N ASP A 109 -11.62 8.10 17.02
CA ASP A 109 -11.91 7.80 15.61
C ASP A 109 -10.87 6.83 15.02
N TYR A 110 -9.58 7.12 15.25
CA TYR A 110 -8.47 6.25 14.84
C TYR A 110 -8.63 4.82 15.39
N LYS A 111 -8.88 4.68 16.70
CA LYS A 111 -9.04 3.36 17.34
C LYS A 111 -10.27 2.62 16.80
N GLN A 112 -11.35 3.33 16.49
CA GLN A 112 -12.53 2.73 15.87
C GLN A 112 -12.22 2.18 14.47
N ARG A 113 -11.46 2.92 13.64
CA ARG A 113 -11.02 2.44 12.33
C ARG A 113 -10.13 1.20 12.43
N VAL A 114 -9.18 1.18 13.36
CA VAL A 114 -8.34 0.00 13.65
C VAL A 114 -9.18 -1.20 14.10
N SER A 115 -10.18 -0.98 14.96
CA SER A 115 -11.10 -2.04 15.40
C SER A 115 -11.92 -2.61 14.23
N THR A 116 -12.22 -1.80 13.22
CA THR A 116 -12.91 -2.26 11.99
C THR A 116 -11.99 -3.16 11.16
N ALA A 117 -10.70 -2.80 11.00
CA ALA A 117 -9.72 -3.66 10.35
C ALA A 117 -9.54 -5.00 11.09
N GLN A 118 -9.57 -4.99 12.43
CA GLN A 118 -9.56 -6.22 13.24
C GLN A 118 -10.82 -7.06 13.03
N SER A 119 -11.99 -6.42 12.90
CA SER A 119 -13.24 -7.10 12.59
C SER A 119 -13.20 -7.76 11.21
N LEU A 120 -12.55 -7.12 10.23
CA LEU A 120 -12.36 -7.70 8.89
C LEU A 120 -11.50 -8.96 8.91
N ILE A 121 -10.45 -8.99 9.74
CA ILE A 121 -9.63 -10.19 9.97
C ILE A 121 -10.50 -11.32 10.53
N ALA A 122 -11.38 -11.02 11.49
CA ALA A 122 -12.24 -12.03 12.13
C ALA A 122 -13.39 -12.53 11.23
N ALA A 123 -13.82 -11.70 10.28
CA ALA A 123 -14.85 -12.04 9.30
C ALA A 123 -14.33 -12.99 8.20
N GLU A 124 -15.23 -13.73 7.56
CA GLU A 124 -14.91 -14.52 6.37
C GLU A 124 -14.92 -13.66 5.10
N GLN A 125 -15.76 -12.64 5.06
CA GLN A 125 -15.96 -11.76 3.90
C GLN A 125 -16.13 -10.32 4.33
N THR A 126 -15.71 -9.37 3.48
CA THR A 126 -15.85 -7.92 3.73
C THR A 126 -17.30 -7.49 3.93
N ALA A 127 -18.24 -8.11 3.22
CA ALA A 127 -19.68 -7.85 3.35
C ALA A 127 -20.25 -8.15 4.76
N GLN A 128 -19.50 -8.86 5.62
CA GLN A 128 -19.92 -9.17 6.99
C GLN A 128 -19.57 -8.08 8.01
N ILE A 129 -18.79 -7.06 7.61
CA ILE A 129 -18.46 -5.93 8.49
C ILE A 129 -19.20 -4.67 8.05
N SER A 130 -19.41 -3.75 8.98
CA SER A 130 -19.85 -2.40 8.65
C SER A 130 -18.64 -1.57 8.23
N TRP A 131 -18.59 -1.16 6.97
CA TRP A 131 -17.54 -0.30 6.47
C TRP A 131 -17.63 1.10 7.13
N PRO A 132 -16.51 1.72 7.54
CA PRO A 132 -16.55 3.05 8.16
C PRO A 132 -17.05 4.10 7.16
N ALA A 133 -18.05 4.89 7.54
CA ALA A 133 -18.70 5.85 6.64
C ALA A 133 -17.78 6.96 6.12
N ASP A 134 -16.68 7.20 6.84
CA ASP A 134 -15.67 8.22 6.56
C ASP A 134 -14.45 7.68 5.78
N ILE A 135 -14.42 6.39 5.48
CA ILE A 135 -13.39 5.76 4.63
C ILE A 135 -14.04 5.41 3.29
N PRO A 136 -13.52 5.90 2.14
CA PRO A 136 -14.04 5.47 0.84
C PRO A 136 -13.86 3.96 0.65
N GLU A 137 -14.75 3.32 -0.09
CA GLU A 137 -14.54 1.92 -0.47
C GLU A 137 -13.32 1.79 -1.41
N PRO A 138 -12.65 0.61 -1.42
CA PRO A 138 -11.55 0.35 -2.34
C PRO A 138 -11.99 0.55 -3.80
N THR A 139 -11.15 1.24 -4.56
CA THR A 139 -11.40 1.55 -5.97
C THR A 139 -10.11 1.36 -6.77
N ALA A 140 -10.22 1.05 -8.06
CA ALA A 140 -9.08 1.06 -8.98
C ALA A 140 -8.82 2.46 -9.56
N ASP A 141 -9.81 3.35 -9.51
CA ASP A 141 -9.70 4.71 -10.05
C ASP A 141 -9.31 5.68 -8.93
N ARG A 142 -8.01 6.01 -8.86
CA ARG A 142 -7.48 7.03 -7.96
C ARG A 142 -8.19 8.37 -8.10
N ASP A 143 -8.54 8.77 -9.32
CA ASP A 143 -9.09 10.09 -9.58
C ASP A 143 -10.58 10.21 -9.23
N SER A 144 -11.26 9.08 -9.04
CA SER A 144 -12.61 9.03 -8.45
C SER A 144 -12.65 9.49 -6.98
N LEU A 145 -11.52 9.49 -6.28
CA LEU A 145 -11.42 9.97 -4.90
C LEU A 145 -11.49 11.50 -4.86
N GLY A 146 -12.48 12.04 -4.16
CA GLY A 146 -12.78 13.48 -4.17
C GLY A 146 -11.77 14.38 -3.42
N ASP A 147 -10.91 13.80 -2.57
CA ASP A 147 -9.97 14.54 -1.72
C ASP A 147 -8.50 14.15 -1.97
N VAL A 148 -7.59 15.12 -1.85
CA VAL A 148 -6.15 14.93 -2.05
C VAL A 148 -5.54 14.01 -1.01
N GLN A 149 -6.02 14.02 0.24
CA GLN A 149 -5.51 13.09 1.25
C GLN A 149 -5.95 11.67 0.93
N HIS A 150 -7.20 11.47 0.51
CA HIS A 150 -7.67 10.16 0.04
C HIS A 150 -6.84 9.65 -1.15
N LYS A 151 -6.54 10.51 -2.13
CA LYS A 151 -5.64 10.16 -3.26
C LYS A 151 -4.23 9.79 -2.78
N THR A 152 -3.71 10.52 -1.80
CA THR A 152 -2.42 10.21 -1.19
C THR A 152 -2.47 8.84 -0.49
N MET A 153 -3.58 8.53 0.19
CA MET A 153 -3.74 7.25 0.90
C MET A 153 -3.91 6.10 -0.06
N PHE A 154 -4.64 6.30 -1.15
CA PHE A 154 -4.66 5.37 -2.27
C PHE A 154 -3.23 5.04 -2.72
N ASP A 155 -2.40 6.07 -2.98
CA ASP A 155 -1.03 5.87 -3.45
C ASP A 155 -0.20 5.08 -2.43
N LEU A 156 -0.29 5.43 -1.13
CA LEU A 156 0.43 4.71 -0.07
C LEU A 156 -0.04 3.27 0.11
N VAL A 157 -1.35 3.01 0.05
CA VAL A 157 -1.92 1.67 0.13
C VAL A 157 -1.48 0.83 -1.07
N ALA A 158 -1.55 1.39 -2.29
CA ALA A 158 -1.09 0.72 -3.50
C ALA A 158 0.40 0.38 -3.43
N PHE A 159 1.23 1.30 -2.91
CA PHE A 159 2.66 1.06 -2.66
C PHE A 159 2.88 -0.06 -1.63
N ALA A 160 2.18 -0.02 -0.50
CA ALA A 160 2.31 -1.03 0.55
C ALA A 160 1.91 -2.43 0.04
N LEU A 161 0.81 -2.51 -0.71
CA LEU A 161 0.33 -3.74 -1.30
C LEU A 161 1.28 -4.26 -2.39
N ALA A 162 1.82 -3.38 -3.23
CA ALA A 162 2.83 -3.75 -4.22
C ALA A 162 4.11 -4.28 -3.57
N PHE A 163 4.56 -3.67 -2.48
CA PHE A 163 5.72 -4.15 -1.71
C PHE A 163 5.48 -5.58 -1.21
N ALA A 164 4.34 -5.84 -0.56
CA ALA A 164 3.99 -7.17 -0.06
C ALA A 164 3.92 -8.20 -1.20
N LEU A 165 3.29 -7.85 -2.32
CA LEU A 165 3.21 -8.74 -3.49
C LEU A 165 4.58 -9.02 -4.10
N LEU A 166 5.45 -8.02 -4.21
CA LEU A 166 6.82 -8.20 -4.70
C LEU A 166 7.66 -9.07 -3.76
N HIS A 167 7.48 -8.92 -2.45
CA HIS A 167 8.11 -9.78 -1.45
C HIS A 167 7.74 -11.25 -1.69
N GLU A 168 6.44 -11.58 -1.76
CA GLU A 168 5.99 -12.95 -2.03
C GLU A 168 6.40 -13.45 -3.42
N PHE A 169 6.43 -12.55 -4.40
CA PHE A 169 6.88 -12.89 -5.75
C PHE A 169 8.37 -13.27 -5.77
N ARG A 170 9.18 -12.69 -4.90
CA ARG A 170 10.58 -13.08 -4.76
C ARG A 170 10.74 -14.48 -4.18
N HIS A 171 9.90 -14.90 -3.23
CA HIS A 171 9.87 -16.29 -2.77
C HIS A 171 9.58 -17.27 -3.91
N VAL A 172 8.60 -16.97 -4.78
CA VAL A 172 8.31 -17.80 -5.95
C VAL A 172 9.51 -17.89 -6.91
N MET A 173 10.19 -16.78 -7.16
CA MET A 173 11.41 -16.79 -8.00
C MET A 173 12.50 -17.65 -7.37
N TYR A 174 12.76 -17.51 -6.07
CA TYR A 174 13.74 -18.33 -5.36
C TYR A 174 13.45 -19.82 -5.45
N CYS A 175 12.18 -20.19 -5.30
CA CYS A 175 11.80 -21.59 -5.38
C CYS A 175 11.90 -22.15 -6.81
N ALA A 176 11.38 -21.41 -7.80
CA ALA A 176 11.45 -21.82 -9.21
C ALA A 176 12.89 -22.02 -9.69
N ASP A 177 13.79 -21.12 -9.28
CA ASP A 177 15.20 -21.15 -9.69
C ASP A 177 16.08 -22.01 -8.76
N LYS A 178 15.51 -22.60 -7.70
CA LYS A 178 16.23 -23.35 -6.65
C LYS A 178 17.42 -22.57 -6.09
N SER A 179 17.19 -21.29 -5.86
CA SER A 179 18.22 -20.31 -5.48
C SER A 179 17.93 -19.59 -4.16
N ALA A 180 16.98 -20.10 -3.38
CA ALA A 180 16.70 -19.61 -2.04
C ALA A 180 17.97 -19.62 -1.17
N PRO A 181 18.19 -18.59 -0.34
CA PRO A 181 19.22 -18.62 0.69
C PRO A 181 19.11 -19.83 1.62
N SER A 182 20.20 -20.17 2.29
CA SER A 182 20.28 -21.39 3.11
C SER A 182 19.44 -21.34 4.38
N THR A 183 19.06 -20.13 4.82
CA THR A 183 18.28 -19.90 6.03
C THR A 183 17.09 -18.99 5.74
N LEU A 184 15.97 -19.27 6.41
CA LEU A 184 14.75 -18.47 6.26
C LEU A 184 15.00 -16.96 6.54
N PRO A 185 15.72 -16.54 7.61
CA PRO A 185 15.96 -15.11 7.82
C PRO A 185 16.73 -14.41 6.69
N GLU A 186 17.67 -15.09 6.05
CA GLU A 186 18.40 -14.54 4.91
C GLU A 186 17.51 -14.43 3.67
N GLU A 187 16.60 -15.39 3.48
CA GLU A 187 15.58 -15.36 2.43
C GLU A 187 14.64 -14.17 2.60
N GLU A 188 14.05 -13.99 3.79
CA GLU A 188 13.16 -12.87 4.11
C GLU A 188 13.83 -11.51 3.87
N ILE A 189 15.06 -11.33 4.35
CA ILE A 189 15.86 -10.12 4.11
C ILE A 189 16.13 -9.93 2.60
N GLY A 190 16.39 -11.01 1.88
CA GLY A 190 16.57 -11.00 0.42
C GLY A 190 15.30 -10.57 -0.31
N CYS A 191 14.14 -11.07 0.11
CA CYS A 191 12.82 -10.70 -0.41
C CYS A 191 12.51 -9.22 -0.16
N ASP A 192 12.70 -8.74 1.06
CA ASP A 192 12.51 -7.33 1.42
C ASP A 192 13.44 -6.39 0.66
N ASN A 193 14.74 -6.73 0.58
CA ASN A 193 15.71 -5.94 -0.15
C ASN A 193 15.37 -5.87 -1.64
N TRP A 194 15.02 -7.01 -2.23
CA TRP A 194 14.62 -7.07 -3.64
C TRP A 194 13.36 -6.25 -3.89
N ALA A 195 12.30 -6.42 -3.10
CA ALA A 195 11.05 -5.67 -3.27
C ALA A 195 11.28 -4.16 -3.14
N ARG A 196 12.02 -3.72 -2.12
CA ARG A 196 12.39 -2.32 -1.92
C ARG A 196 13.19 -1.78 -3.10
N GLU A 197 14.25 -2.47 -3.51
CA GLU A 197 15.09 -2.05 -4.64
C GLU A 197 14.29 -2.05 -5.94
N PHE A 198 13.36 -2.99 -6.09
CA PHE A 198 12.49 -3.09 -7.24
C PHE A 198 11.67 -1.81 -7.40
N MET A 199 11.06 -1.37 -6.29
CA MET A 199 10.21 -0.18 -6.25
C MET A 199 10.94 1.15 -6.24
N THR A 200 12.21 1.21 -5.84
CA THR A 200 12.87 2.51 -5.54
C THR A 200 14.00 2.88 -6.49
N SER A 201 14.64 1.91 -7.15
CA SER A 201 15.85 2.16 -7.96
C SER A 201 15.61 3.03 -9.19
N GLY A 202 14.41 3.01 -9.79
CA GLY A 202 14.06 3.79 -10.98
C GLY A 202 13.47 5.17 -10.70
N LEU A 203 13.06 5.44 -9.45
CA LEU A 203 12.26 6.63 -9.10
C LEU A 203 12.94 7.95 -9.46
N ALA A 204 14.26 8.06 -9.28
CA ALA A 204 14.98 9.30 -9.55
C ALA A 204 14.98 9.64 -11.05
N ALA A 205 15.15 8.64 -11.92
CA ALA A 205 15.12 8.80 -13.37
C ALA A 205 13.71 9.11 -13.85
N TYR A 206 12.72 8.34 -13.40
CA TYR A 206 11.31 8.55 -13.71
C TYR A 206 10.84 9.95 -13.28
N ALA A 207 11.14 10.36 -12.04
CA ALA A 207 10.80 11.69 -11.55
C ALA A 207 11.52 12.83 -12.30
N LYS A 208 12.64 12.57 -12.97
CA LYS A 208 13.32 13.57 -13.82
C LYS A 208 12.62 13.70 -15.18
N GLU A 209 12.25 12.59 -15.79
CA GLU A 209 11.56 12.53 -17.08
C GLU A 209 10.14 13.12 -17.00
N HIS A 210 9.43 12.82 -15.91
CA HIS A 210 8.05 13.27 -15.71
C HIS A 210 7.93 14.60 -14.93
N ARG A 211 9.06 15.20 -14.49
CA ARG A 211 9.06 16.53 -13.84
C ARG A 211 8.64 17.69 -14.77
N THR A 212 8.57 17.45 -16.07
CA THR A 212 8.26 18.48 -17.07
C THR A 212 6.77 18.83 -17.21
N THR A 213 5.85 18.09 -16.57
CA THR A 213 4.40 18.29 -16.77
C THR A 213 3.75 19.21 -15.73
N THR A 214 4.34 19.41 -14.54
CA THR A 214 3.63 20.04 -13.42
C THR A 214 4.10 21.47 -13.05
N LEU A 215 5.13 22.02 -13.70
CA LEU A 215 5.68 23.37 -13.37
C LEU A 215 5.70 24.39 -14.51
N LYS A 216 5.03 24.12 -15.65
CA LYS A 216 4.94 25.08 -16.77
C LYS A 216 3.75 26.05 -16.71
N SER A 217 2.92 26.04 -15.66
CA SER A 217 1.70 26.86 -15.60
C SER A 217 1.80 28.19 -14.83
N SER A 218 2.98 28.65 -14.39
CA SER A 218 3.03 29.91 -13.61
C SER A 218 4.29 30.76 -13.80
N ARG A 219 4.80 30.87 -15.04
CA ARG A 219 5.76 31.91 -15.42
C ARG A 219 5.39 32.58 -16.74
N SER A 220 4.29 33.33 -16.73
CA SER A 220 4.07 34.44 -17.65
C SER A 220 3.11 35.46 -17.06
N ALA A 221 3.56 36.15 -16.00
CA ALA A 221 3.11 37.51 -15.72
C ALA A 221 4.39 38.33 -15.58
N ARG A 222 4.77 38.91 -16.71
CA ARG A 222 5.87 39.85 -16.86
C ARG A 222 5.31 41.19 -16.36
N TRP A 223 5.94 41.77 -15.34
CA TRP A 223 5.62 43.11 -14.86
C TRP A 223 6.08 44.11 -15.93
N GLU A 224 5.13 44.81 -16.53
CA GLU A 224 5.28 46.21 -16.95
C GLU A 224 4.65 47.10 -15.87
#